data_AF-A0A0B4GFC1-F1
#
_entry.id   AF-A0A0B4GFC1-F1
#
_cell.length_a   1.000
_cell.length_b   1.000
_cell.length_c   1.000
_cell.angle_alpha   90.00
_cell.angle_beta   90.00
_cell.angle_gamma   90.00
#
_symmetry.space_group_name_H-M   'P 1'
#
loop_
_entity.id
_entity.type
_entity.pdbx_description
1 polymer ?
#
loop_
_entity_poly.entity_id
_entity_poly.type
_entity_poly.pdbx_seq_one_letter_code
_entity_poly.pdbx_strand_id
1 'polypeptide(L)'
;MTRVKPGQRKRAKAPKVRTGCQTCNPRRTGTSTGRKCDGYASQAAPSPEMPLSAYPTPPSQDELRAVQSRTLAQVSKFFVDKLWTTKILRIAHTEPGIWYALISLSSYHKLFMQPVDAANNQLAMERHNLDIYALHHHNMAIKAALDIQGTPKHPLSYIISCVVFVTIEIIRGEIIAAIRLLKHGQRVLQEFEMQQRQSLIPLGSEDGVIVNLVEAFFTCLTHQAVCVGHLTGVTIY
;
A
#
# COMPACT_ATOMS: atom_id res chain seq x y z
N MET A 1 30.84 -41.63 -34.08
CA MET A 1 30.97 -40.18 -34.40
C MET A 1 32.42 -39.88 -34.76
N THR A 2 32.62 -39.15 -35.85
CA THR A 2 33.82 -39.04 -36.70
C THR A 2 34.95 -38.20 -36.09
N ARG A 3 36.19 -38.70 -36.22
CA ARG A 3 37.43 -38.06 -35.73
C ARG A 3 37.91 -37.02 -36.75
N VAL A 4 37.77 -35.73 -36.42
CA VAL A 4 38.13 -34.60 -37.32
C VAL A 4 39.65 -34.37 -37.33
N LYS A 5 40.24 -34.16 -38.52
CA LYS A 5 41.67 -33.89 -38.74
C LYS A 5 42.13 -32.55 -38.10
N PRO A 6 43.41 -32.43 -37.68
CA PRO A 6 43.96 -31.20 -37.11
C PRO A 6 43.85 -30.06 -38.13
N GLY A 7 43.29 -28.92 -37.73
CA GLY A 7 43.09 -27.74 -38.59
C GLY A 7 41.63 -27.45 -39.00
N GLN A 8 40.68 -28.37 -38.80
CA GLN A 8 39.26 -28.16 -39.15
C GLN A 8 38.30 -27.96 -37.96
N ARG A 9 38.81 -27.79 -36.73
CA ARG A 9 37.95 -27.46 -35.58
C ARG A 9 37.48 -26.01 -35.64
N LYS A 10 36.34 -25.76 -36.28
CA LYS A 10 35.63 -24.47 -36.16
C LYS A 10 34.88 -24.45 -34.83
N ARG A 11 35.29 -23.57 -33.91
CA ARG A 11 34.55 -23.30 -32.67
C ARG A 11 33.24 -22.60 -33.03
N ALA A 12 32.09 -23.13 -32.57
CA ALA A 12 30.82 -22.43 -32.70
C ALA A 12 30.92 -21.06 -32.03
N LYS A 13 30.63 -19.98 -32.76
CA LYS A 13 30.59 -18.62 -32.23
C LYS A 13 29.20 -18.40 -31.62
N ALA A 14 29.09 -18.53 -30.30
CA ALA A 14 27.93 -18.02 -29.57
C ALA A 14 28.00 -16.48 -29.50
N PRO A 15 26.85 -15.78 -29.53
CA PRO A 15 26.79 -14.33 -29.37
C PRO A 15 27.42 -13.90 -28.04
N LYS A 16 28.16 -12.79 -28.08
CA LYS A 16 28.93 -12.29 -26.93
C LYS A 16 27.95 -11.70 -25.91
N VAL A 17 27.72 -12.40 -24.79
CA VAL A 17 26.92 -11.88 -23.68
C VAL A 17 27.63 -10.67 -23.07
N ARG A 18 26.90 -9.56 -22.95
CA ARG A 18 27.41 -8.24 -22.56
C ARG A 18 27.51 -8.05 -21.03
N THR A 19 27.40 -9.13 -20.27
CA THR A 19 27.32 -9.16 -18.81
C THR A 19 28.61 -9.71 -18.18
N GLY A 20 29.78 -9.42 -18.75
CA GLY A 20 31.07 -9.76 -18.15
C GLY A 20 31.72 -8.54 -17.49
N CYS A 21 32.18 -8.70 -16.24
CA CYS A 21 32.92 -7.65 -15.50
C CYS A 21 34.13 -7.19 -16.34
N GLN A 22 34.49 -5.90 -16.28
CA GLN A 22 35.53 -5.32 -17.14
C GLN A 22 36.88 -6.06 -17.04
N THR A 23 37.17 -6.68 -15.90
CA THR A 23 38.39 -7.46 -15.67
C THR A 23 38.36 -8.85 -16.32
N CYS A 24 37.18 -9.46 -16.44
CA CYS A 24 37.01 -10.83 -16.94
C CYS A 24 36.72 -10.89 -18.46
N ASN A 25 36.27 -9.79 -19.06
CA ASN A 25 35.85 -9.76 -20.46
C ASN A 25 37.00 -9.88 -21.50
N PRO A 26 38.23 -9.38 -21.26
CA PRO A 26 39.34 -9.56 -22.20
C PRO A 26 40.06 -10.91 -22.05
N ARG A 27 39.96 -11.62 -20.91
CA ARG A 27 40.70 -12.87 -20.66
C ARG A 27 39.77 -13.96 -20.14
N ARG A 28 39.47 -14.94 -21.00
CA ARG A 28 38.74 -16.17 -20.66
C ARG A 28 39.60 -17.12 -19.80
N THR A 29 39.97 -16.70 -18.61
CA THR A 29 40.66 -17.54 -17.63
C THR A 29 40.04 -17.31 -16.27
N GLY A 30 39.23 -18.27 -15.81
CA GLY A 30 38.67 -18.30 -14.47
C GLY A 30 39.75 -18.50 -13.41
N THR A 31 39.60 -17.74 -12.32
CA THR A 31 39.87 -18.07 -10.92
C THR A 31 40.93 -19.14 -10.62
N SER A 32 42.20 -18.72 -10.49
CA SER A 32 43.25 -19.48 -9.77
C SER A 32 44.40 -18.59 -9.25
N THR A 33 44.27 -17.26 -9.27
CA THR A 33 45.22 -16.38 -8.57
C THR A 33 44.41 -15.44 -7.69
N GLY A 34 44.70 -15.43 -6.39
CA GLY A 34 43.95 -14.69 -5.37
C GLY A 34 44.02 -13.18 -5.55
N ARG A 35 43.21 -12.64 -6.47
CA ARG A 35 43.05 -11.19 -6.68
C ARG A 35 41.58 -10.81 -6.61
N LYS A 36 41.30 -9.72 -5.90
CA LYS A 36 39.97 -9.16 -5.65
C LYS A 36 39.33 -8.72 -6.97
N CYS A 37 38.05 -9.06 -7.16
CA CYS A 37 37.25 -8.65 -8.30
C CYS A 37 36.55 -7.32 -7.96
N ASP A 38 36.78 -6.27 -8.75
CA ASP A 38 36.28 -4.91 -8.47
C ASP A 38 34.83 -4.66 -8.92
N GLY A 39 34.11 -5.71 -9.36
CA GLY A 39 32.68 -5.64 -9.70
C GLY A 39 32.38 -5.01 -11.07
N TYR A 40 31.09 -5.03 -11.44
CA TYR A 40 30.58 -4.55 -12.72
C TYR A 40 30.47 -3.02 -12.73
N ALA A 41 30.97 -2.36 -13.78
CA ALA A 41 30.68 -0.96 -14.01
C ALA A 41 29.18 -0.81 -14.37
N SER A 42 28.42 -0.07 -13.53
CA SER A 42 27.03 0.30 -13.82
C SER A 42 26.98 1.19 -15.05
N GLN A 43 26.73 0.59 -16.21
CA GLN A 43 26.33 1.35 -17.40
C GLN A 43 24.87 1.73 -17.21
N ALA A 44 24.63 2.98 -16.79
CA ALA A 44 23.32 3.60 -16.84
C ALA A 44 22.85 3.60 -18.31
N ALA A 45 21.88 2.74 -18.61
CA ALA A 45 21.17 2.81 -19.86
C ALA A 45 20.33 4.10 -19.88
N PRO A 46 20.23 4.83 -21.00
CA PRO A 46 19.28 5.92 -21.12
C PRO A 46 17.86 5.31 -21.09
N SER A 47 17.21 5.40 -19.94
CA SER A 47 15.78 5.12 -19.81
C SER A 47 15.01 6.19 -20.60
N PRO A 48 13.97 5.83 -21.38
CA PRO A 48 13.09 6.84 -21.93
C PRO A 48 12.55 7.70 -20.79
N GLU A 49 12.81 8.99 -20.88
CA GLU A 49 12.32 10.02 -19.97
C GLU A 49 10.78 10.00 -19.98
N MET A 50 10.21 9.24 -19.06
CA MET A 50 8.86 9.50 -18.58
C MET A 50 8.97 10.77 -17.74
N PRO A 51 8.18 11.83 -18.00
CA PRO A 51 8.24 13.02 -17.16
C PRO A 51 7.72 12.67 -15.76
N LEU A 52 8.66 12.33 -14.87
CA LEU A 52 8.53 12.41 -13.42
C LEU A 52 8.45 13.89 -13.03
N SER A 53 7.40 14.58 -13.49
CA SER A 53 7.02 15.89 -12.99
C SER A 53 5.71 15.76 -12.23
N ALA A 54 5.81 15.07 -11.09
CA ALA A 54 4.87 15.20 -9.99
C ALA A 54 5.67 14.93 -8.71
N TYR A 55 6.61 15.82 -8.43
CA TYR A 55 7.03 16.01 -7.04
C TYR A 55 5.76 16.33 -6.24
N PRO A 56 5.51 15.69 -5.08
CA PRO A 56 4.27 15.91 -4.36
C PRO A 56 4.31 17.33 -3.79
N THR A 57 3.54 18.20 -4.40
CA THR A 57 3.01 19.38 -3.72
C THR A 57 2.30 18.91 -2.45
N PRO A 58 2.34 19.67 -1.34
CA PRO A 58 1.42 19.44 -0.24
C PRO A 58 -0.01 19.34 -0.81
N PRO A 59 -0.83 18.42 -0.30
CA PRO A 59 -2.17 18.16 -0.84
C PRO A 59 -2.90 19.48 -0.98
N SER A 60 -3.33 19.80 -2.20
CA SER A 60 -4.00 21.07 -2.44
C SER A 60 -5.31 21.09 -1.65
N GLN A 61 -5.76 22.27 -1.23
CA GLN A 61 -7.03 22.44 -0.53
C GLN A 61 -8.23 21.90 -1.34
N ASP A 62 -8.05 21.70 -2.65
CA ASP A 62 -9.01 21.10 -3.57
C ASP A 62 -9.07 19.57 -3.47
N GLU A 63 -7.93 18.89 -3.30
CA GLU A 63 -7.89 17.45 -3.01
C GLU A 63 -8.58 17.15 -1.67
N LEU A 64 -8.33 18.00 -0.67
CA LEU A 64 -9.03 17.99 0.63
C LEU A 64 -10.55 18.04 0.47
N ARG A 65 -11.07 19.00 -0.31
CA ARG A 65 -12.52 19.16 -0.55
C ARG A 65 -13.12 18.00 -1.34
N ALA A 66 -12.38 17.45 -2.30
CA ALA A 66 -12.83 16.33 -3.13
C ALA A 66 -12.95 15.03 -2.32
N VAL A 67 -11.95 14.73 -1.48
CA VAL A 67 -11.96 13.60 -0.52
C VAL A 67 -13.12 13.75 0.48
N GLN A 68 -13.26 14.95 1.05
CA GLN A 68 -14.24 15.23 2.12
C GLN A 68 -15.70 15.17 1.65
N SER A 69 -16.03 15.76 0.51
CA SER A 69 -17.43 16.03 0.16
C SER A 69 -18.21 14.81 -0.35
N ARG A 70 -17.55 13.86 -1.02
CA ARG A 70 -18.26 12.74 -1.69
C ARG A 70 -17.89 11.37 -1.16
N THR A 71 -16.61 11.11 -0.91
CA THR A 71 -16.17 9.79 -0.42
C THR A 71 -16.55 9.63 1.03
N LEU A 72 -16.14 10.56 1.91
CA LEU A 72 -16.38 10.43 3.34
C LEU A 72 -17.87 10.41 3.67
N ALA A 73 -18.70 11.22 3.02
CA ALA A 73 -20.15 11.23 3.22
C ALA A 73 -20.87 9.94 2.74
N GLN A 74 -20.24 9.14 1.87
CA GLN A 74 -20.79 7.84 1.46
C GLN A 74 -20.26 6.72 2.34
N VAL A 75 -18.95 6.71 2.61
CA VAL A 75 -18.32 5.80 3.57
C VAL A 75 -18.99 5.94 4.95
N SER A 76 -19.35 7.15 5.37
CA SER A 76 -20.06 7.42 6.62
C SER A 76 -21.50 6.89 6.67
N LYS A 77 -22.12 6.55 5.52
CA LYS A 77 -23.41 5.86 5.48
C LYS A 77 -23.26 4.35 5.70
N PHE A 78 -22.13 3.80 5.27
CA PHE A 78 -21.81 2.38 5.47
C PHE A 78 -21.24 2.11 6.88
N PHE A 79 -20.68 3.13 7.51
CA PHE A 79 -19.93 3.02 8.76
C PHE A 79 -20.33 4.10 9.78
N VAL A 80 -19.61 4.17 10.91
CA VAL A 80 -19.94 5.08 12.01
C VAL A 80 -19.71 6.56 11.61
N ASP A 81 -20.79 7.32 11.43
CA ASP A 81 -20.75 8.64 10.77
C ASP A 81 -19.80 9.67 11.42
N LYS A 82 -19.80 9.73 12.77
CA LYS A 82 -18.93 10.66 13.53
C LYS A 82 -17.44 10.32 13.42
N LEU A 83 -17.09 9.06 13.19
CA LEU A 83 -15.69 8.63 13.09
C LEU A 83 -15.02 9.23 11.86
N TRP A 84 -15.69 9.14 10.71
CA TRP A 84 -15.15 9.55 9.41
C TRP A 84 -15.16 11.06 9.18
N THR A 85 -16.24 11.74 9.58
CA THR A 85 -16.49 13.14 9.25
C THR A 85 -15.71 14.15 10.08
N THR A 86 -15.28 13.78 11.29
CA THR A 86 -14.59 14.72 12.19
C THR A 86 -13.32 14.14 12.80
N LYS A 87 -13.36 12.91 13.30
CA LYS A 87 -12.23 12.33 14.07
C LYS A 87 -11.07 11.90 13.18
N ILE A 88 -11.33 11.09 12.15
CA ILE A 88 -10.29 10.63 11.21
C ILE A 88 -9.63 11.82 10.51
N LEU A 89 -10.40 12.83 10.09
CA LEU A 89 -9.85 14.01 9.42
C LEU A 89 -8.91 14.82 10.30
N ARG A 90 -9.25 15.05 11.58
CA ARG A 90 -8.34 15.75 12.51
C ARG A 90 -7.00 15.04 12.65
N ILE A 91 -7.02 13.72 12.79
CA ILE A 91 -5.79 12.94 12.94
C ILE A 91 -5.00 12.92 11.62
N ALA A 92 -5.68 12.87 10.47
CA ALA A 92 -5.03 12.96 9.17
C ALA A 92 -4.29 14.30 8.95
N HIS A 93 -4.76 15.40 9.54
CA HIS A 93 -4.02 16.67 9.53
C HIS A 93 -2.70 16.62 10.32
N THR A 94 -2.63 15.80 11.37
CA THR A 94 -1.40 15.62 12.16
C THR A 94 -0.48 14.54 11.60
N GLU A 95 -1.05 13.57 10.87
CA GLU A 95 -0.37 12.36 10.40
C GLU A 95 -0.44 12.21 8.88
N PRO A 96 0.64 12.54 8.15
CA PRO A 96 0.64 12.49 6.69
C PRO A 96 0.39 11.08 6.14
N GLY A 97 0.73 10.03 6.89
CA GLY A 97 0.43 8.65 6.49
C GLY A 97 -1.06 8.36 6.36
N ILE A 98 -1.85 8.83 7.33
CA ILE A 98 -3.32 8.69 7.31
C ILE A 98 -3.91 9.55 6.19
N TRP A 99 -3.30 10.71 5.93
CA TRP A 99 -3.68 11.55 4.81
C TRP A 99 -3.55 10.84 3.46
N TYR A 100 -2.41 10.20 3.19
CA TYR A 100 -2.22 9.40 1.98
C TYR A 100 -3.22 8.24 1.88
N ALA A 101 -3.56 7.61 3.02
CA ALA A 101 -4.56 6.55 3.04
C ALA A 101 -5.95 7.08 2.62
N LEU A 102 -6.33 8.29 3.05
CA LEU A 102 -7.61 8.90 2.66
C LEU A 102 -7.69 9.26 1.17
N ILE A 103 -6.58 9.73 0.58
CA ILE A 103 -6.49 9.98 -0.86
C ILE A 103 -6.67 8.67 -1.64
N SER A 104 -5.96 7.63 -1.21
CA SER A 104 -6.08 6.29 -1.80
C SER A 104 -7.51 5.76 -1.71
N LEU A 105 -8.12 5.83 -0.52
CA LEU A 105 -9.51 5.45 -0.28
C LEU A 105 -10.48 6.16 -1.22
N SER A 106 -10.32 7.47 -1.40
CA SER A 106 -11.19 8.26 -2.27
C SER A 106 -11.04 7.91 -3.74
N SER A 107 -9.82 7.62 -4.17
CA SER A 107 -9.52 7.21 -5.53
C SER A 107 -10.13 5.82 -5.82
N TYR A 108 -9.96 4.86 -4.91
CA TYR A 108 -10.58 3.53 -5.02
C TYR A 108 -12.11 3.60 -4.96
N HIS A 109 -12.68 4.43 -4.08
CA HIS A 109 -14.13 4.63 -4.03
C HIS A 109 -14.67 5.19 -5.35
N LYS A 110 -13.96 6.14 -5.97
CA LYS A 110 -14.33 6.66 -7.29
C LYS A 110 -14.28 5.58 -8.36
N LEU A 111 -13.26 4.72 -8.35
CA LEU A 111 -13.15 3.57 -9.27
C LEU A 111 -14.29 2.56 -9.08
N PHE A 112 -14.67 2.30 -7.83
CA PHE A 112 -15.77 1.40 -7.47
C PHE A 112 -17.13 1.92 -7.95
N MET A 113 -17.35 3.24 -7.89
CA MET A 113 -18.62 3.87 -8.29
C MET A 113 -18.76 4.10 -9.80
N GLN A 114 -17.68 4.03 -10.57
CA GLN A 114 -17.76 4.19 -12.01
C GLN A 114 -18.29 2.88 -12.65
N PRO A 115 -19.13 2.95 -13.69
CA PRO A 115 -19.50 1.78 -14.52
C PRO A 115 -18.35 1.40 -15.46
N VAL A 116 -18.12 0.09 -15.67
CA VAL A 116 -17.03 -0.42 -16.51
C VAL A 116 -17.46 -0.37 -17.98
N ASP A 117 -17.25 0.79 -18.61
CA ASP A 117 -17.57 0.99 -20.03
C ASP A 117 -16.36 0.63 -20.91
N ALA A 118 -16.17 -0.67 -21.16
CA ALA A 118 -15.05 -1.19 -21.94
C ALA A 118 -15.00 -0.72 -23.41
N ALA A 119 -16.06 -0.09 -23.91
CA ALA A 119 -16.13 0.43 -25.28
C ALA A 119 -15.45 1.80 -25.45
N ASN A 120 -15.15 2.53 -24.36
CA ASN A 120 -14.54 3.84 -24.41
C ASN A 120 -13.08 3.80 -23.93
N ASN A 121 -12.15 3.77 -24.89
CA ASN A 121 -10.71 3.72 -24.62
C ASN A 121 -10.21 4.88 -23.76
N GLN A 122 -10.82 6.07 -23.85
CA GLN A 122 -10.43 7.23 -23.05
C GLN A 122 -10.81 7.05 -21.58
N LEU A 123 -12.03 6.56 -21.31
CA LEU A 123 -12.47 6.25 -19.94
C LEU A 123 -11.66 5.10 -19.32
N ALA A 124 -11.29 4.10 -20.13
CA ALA A 124 -10.41 3.00 -19.68
C ALA A 124 -9.02 3.51 -19.27
N MET A 125 -8.44 4.44 -20.05
CA MET A 125 -7.16 5.06 -19.74
C MET A 125 -7.23 5.94 -18.48
N GLU A 126 -8.29 6.74 -18.33
CA GLU A 126 -8.51 7.55 -17.13
C GLU A 126 -8.66 6.70 -15.86
N ARG A 127 -9.41 5.60 -15.94
CA ARG A 127 -9.51 4.61 -14.84
C ARG A 127 -8.16 4.02 -14.48
N HIS A 128 -7.39 3.58 -15.48
CA HIS A 128 -6.07 2.99 -15.25
C HIS A 128 -5.11 3.99 -14.58
N ASN A 129 -5.11 5.25 -15.02
CA ASN A 129 -4.31 6.30 -14.39
C ASN A 129 -4.75 6.58 -12.95
N LEU A 130 -6.06 6.57 -12.69
CA LEU A 130 -6.62 6.73 -11.35
C LEU A 130 -6.28 5.55 -10.43
N ASP A 131 -6.24 4.32 -10.96
CA ASP A 131 -5.82 3.12 -10.21
C ASP A 131 -4.33 3.19 -9.83
N ILE A 132 -3.46 3.59 -10.76
CA ILE A 132 -2.04 3.84 -10.47
C ILE A 132 -1.88 4.92 -9.39
N TYR A 133 -2.65 6.01 -9.49
CA TYR A 133 -2.65 7.08 -8.50
C TYR A 133 -3.12 6.58 -7.12
N ALA A 134 -4.19 5.80 -7.06
CA ALA A 134 -4.72 5.20 -5.84
C ALA A 134 -3.70 4.28 -5.16
N LEU A 135 -3.03 3.43 -5.95
CA LEU A 135 -2.01 2.49 -5.49
C LEU A 135 -0.74 3.21 -5.04
N HIS A 136 -0.34 4.27 -5.74
CA HIS A 136 0.80 5.10 -5.34
C HIS A 136 0.59 5.67 -3.93
N HIS A 137 -0.56 6.30 -3.68
CA HIS A 137 -0.89 6.83 -2.36
C HIS A 137 -1.08 5.73 -1.31
N HIS A 138 -1.61 4.56 -1.68
CA HIS A 138 -1.68 3.41 -0.79
C HIS A 138 -0.30 2.99 -0.30
N ASN A 139 0.67 2.87 -1.21
CA ASN A 139 2.04 2.50 -0.87
C ASN A 139 2.74 3.56 -0.02
N MET A 140 2.49 4.84 -0.26
CA MET A 140 2.97 5.93 0.60
C MET A 140 2.39 5.83 2.01
N ALA A 141 1.10 5.54 2.11
CA ALA A 141 0.43 5.34 3.39
C ALA A 141 1.02 4.14 4.15
N ILE A 142 1.30 3.01 3.49
CA ILE A 142 1.91 1.83 4.11
C ILE A 142 3.28 2.19 4.69
N LYS A 143 4.13 2.86 3.91
CA LYS A 143 5.46 3.29 4.38
C LYS A 143 5.35 4.16 5.62
N ALA A 144 4.48 5.18 5.57
CA ALA A 144 4.25 6.04 6.72
C ALA A 144 3.64 5.31 7.93
N ALA A 145 2.78 4.29 7.72
CA ALA A 145 2.21 3.49 8.79
C ALA A 145 3.25 2.57 9.47
N LEU A 146 4.27 2.13 8.73
CA LEU A 146 5.43 1.44 9.32
C LEU A 146 6.26 2.40 10.18
N ASP A 147 6.41 3.66 9.75
CA ASP A 147 7.12 4.69 10.53
C ASP A 147 6.35 5.07 11.82
N ILE A 148 5.01 5.11 11.76
CA ILE A 148 4.13 5.38 12.92
C ILE A 148 4.32 4.35 14.04
N GLN A 149 4.67 3.09 13.72
CA GLN A 149 4.92 2.07 14.75
C GLN A 149 6.14 2.39 15.64
N GLY A 150 7.08 3.20 15.15
CA GLY A 150 8.24 3.62 15.93
C GLY A 150 7.95 4.81 16.84
N THR A 151 7.37 5.89 16.29
CA THR A 151 7.10 7.14 17.03
C THR A 151 5.79 7.76 16.55
N PRO A 152 4.63 7.31 17.07
CA PRO A 152 3.35 7.88 16.68
C PRO A 152 3.23 9.32 17.19
N LYS A 153 2.75 10.25 16.36
CA LYS A 153 2.49 11.64 16.82
C LYS A 153 1.19 11.73 17.61
N HIS A 154 0.27 10.79 17.39
CA HIS A 154 -0.95 10.62 18.16
C HIS A 154 -1.10 9.16 18.60
N PRO A 155 -1.49 8.87 19.86
CA PRO A 155 -1.61 7.49 20.36
C PRO A 155 -2.55 6.61 19.53
N LEU A 156 -3.59 7.20 18.95
CA LEU A 156 -4.58 6.51 18.13
C LEU A 156 -4.23 6.44 16.62
N SER A 157 -3.12 7.02 16.18
CA SER A 157 -2.75 7.09 14.75
C SER A 157 -2.75 5.73 14.08
N TYR A 158 -2.20 4.73 14.77
CA TYR A 158 -2.07 3.39 14.23
C TYR A 158 -3.42 2.63 14.15
N ILE A 159 -4.27 2.80 15.16
CA ILE A 159 -5.61 2.20 15.16
C ILE A 159 -6.47 2.82 14.05
N ILE A 160 -6.36 4.13 13.85
CA ILE A 160 -7.08 4.85 12.79
C ILE A 160 -6.57 4.47 11.41
N SER A 161 -5.25 4.29 11.23
CA SER A 161 -4.72 3.80 9.97
C SER A 161 -5.29 2.42 9.64
N CYS A 162 -5.42 1.52 10.61
CA CYS A 162 -6.07 0.22 10.42
C CYS A 162 -7.51 0.36 9.92
N VAL A 163 -8.32 1.25 10.50
CA VAL A 163 -9.71 1.52 10.04
C VAL A 163 -9.74 1.94 8.57
N VAL A 164 -8.88 2.89 8.18
CA VAL A 164 -8.84 3.38 6.80
C VAL A 164 -8.38 2.29 5.84
N PHE A 165 -7.31 1.56 6.17
CA PHE A 165 -6.81 0.48 5.33
C PHE A 165 -7.81 -0.68 5.20
N VAL A 166 -8.54 -1.06 6.26
CA VAL A 166 -9.59 -2.10 6.16
C VAL A 166 -10.64 -1.66 5.15
N THR A 167 -11.04 -0.38 5.19
CA THR A 167 -12.02 0.18 4.25
C THR A 167 -11.49 0.17 2.81
N ILE A 168 -10.21 0.49 2.61
CA ILE A 168 -9.56 0.40 1.28
C ILE A 168 -9.63 -1.04 0.76
N GLU A 169 -9.22 -2.02 1.56
CA GLU A 169 -9.18 -3.42 1.13
C GLU A 169 -10.59 -3.96 0.84
N ILE A 170 -11.61 -3.55 1.60
CA ILE A 170 -13.01 -3.88 1.32
C ILE A 170 -13.44 -3.33 -0.05
N ILE A 171 -13.17 -2.06 -0.34
CA ILE A 171 -13.55 -1.42 -1.62
C ILE A 171 -12.82 -2.07 -2.80
N ARG A 172 -11.56 -2.49 -2.59
CA ARG A 172 -10.78 -3.21 -3.61
C ARG A 172 -11.24 -4.65 -3.83
N GLY A 173 -12.09 -5.19 -2.93
CA GLY A 173 -12.53 -6.58 -2.98
C GLY A 173 -11.51 -7.58 -2.41
N GLU A 174 -10.45 -7.10 -1.75
CA GLU A 174 -9.40 -7.93 -1.14
C GLU A 174 -9.83 -8.42 0.25
N ILE A 175 -10.85 -9.28 0.28
CA ILE A 175 -11.54 -9.70 1.51
C ILE A 175 -10.57 -10.35 2.51
N ILE A 176 -9.65 -11.21 2.05
CA ILE A 176 -8.66 -11.88 2.92
C ILE A 176 -7.75 -10.84 3.59
N ALA A 177 -7.28 -9.84 2.84
CA ALA A 177 -6.45 -8.77 3.38
C ALA A 177 -7.23 -7.92 4.39
N ALA A 178 -8.48 -7.58 4.07
CA ALA A 178 -9.38 -6.85 4.96
C ALA A 178 -9.59 -7.57 6.30
N ILE A 179 -9.85 -8.89 6.28
CA ILE A 179 -10.03 -9.70 7.50
C ILE A 179 -8.75 -9.76 8.32
N ARG A 180 -7.60 -9.99 7.67
CA ARG A 180 -6.30 -10.03 8.37
C ARG A 180 -6.03 -8.71 9.07
N LEU A 181 -6.30 -7.60 8.40
CA LEU A 181 -6.09 -6.27 8.92
C LEU A 181 -7.12 -5.92 10.01
N LEU A 182 -8.36 -6.38 9.91
CA LEU A 182 -9.37 -6.25 10.95
C LEU A 182 -8.94 -6.97 12.24
N LYS A 183 -8.52 -8.24 12.14
CA LYS A 183 -7.99 -9.03 13.27
C LYS A 183 -6.74 -8.39 13.88
N HIS A 184 -5.91 -7.75 13.04
CA HIS A 184 -4.74 -7.00 13.51
C HIS A 184 -5.15 -5.73 14.27
N GLY A 185 -6.06 -4.94 13.70
CA GLY A 185 -6.58 -3.72 14.33
C GLY A 185 -7.28 -3.98 15.67
N GLN A 186 -8.02 -5.09 15.78
CA GLN A 186 -8.65 -5.52 17.05
C GLN A 186 -7.61 -5.84 18.13
N ARG A 187 -6.55 -6.58 17.79
CA ARG A 187 -5.47 -6.89 18.73
C ARG A 187 -4.78 -5.63 19.21
N VAL A 188 -4.48 -4.71 18.30
CA VAL A 188 -3.81 -3.45 18.65
C VAL A 188 -4.70 -2.56 19.52
N LEU A 189 -6.01 -2.53 19.25
CA LEU A 189 -6.97 -1.82 20.10
C LEU A 189 -6.99 -2.40 21.53
N GLN A 190 -7.01 -3.72 21.67
CA GLN A 190 -6.97 -4.40 22.97
C GLN A 190 -5.67 -4.10 23.72
N GLU A 191 -4.53 -4.18 23.05
CA GLU A 191 -3.22 -3.84 23.63
C GLU A 191 -3.19 -2.39 24.12
N PHE A 192 -3.72 -1.46 23.31
CA PHE A 192 -3.83 -0.05 23.67
C PHE A 192 -4.69 0.14 24.93
N GLU A 193 -5.87 -0.46 25.00
CA GLU A 193 -6.75 -0.38 26.17
C GLU A 193 -6.13 -0.98 27.44
N MET A 194 -5.38 -2.09 27.31
CA MET A 194 -4.66 -2.69 28.43
C MET A 194 -3.58 -1.75 28.96
N GLN A 195 -2.80 -1.14 28.06
CA GLN A 195 -1.78 -0.17 28.43
C GLN A 195 -2.39 1.05 29.12
N GLN A 196 -3.52 1.56 28.63
CA GLN A 196 -4.24 2.69 29.24
C GLN A 196 -4.76 2.36 30.65
N ARG A 197 -5.23 1.13 30.89
CA ARG A 197 -5.65 0.70 32.24
C ARG A 197 -4.47 0.62 33.21
N GLN A 198 -3.27 0.30 32.72
CA GLN A 198 -2.06 0.17 33.53
C GLN A 198 -1.37 1.51 33.79
N SER A 199 -1.47 2.47 32.86
CA SER A 199 -0.69 3.71 32.90
C SER A 199 -1.19 4.76 33.89
N LEU A 200 -2.32 4.55 34.59
CA LEU A 200 -2.94 5.47 35.57
C LEU A 200 -3.21 6.90 35.04
N ILE A 201 -2.88 7.19 33.78
CA ILE A 201 -3.13 8.46 33.09
C ILE A 201 -4.45 8.29 32.33
N PRO A 202 -5.51 9.04 32.69
CA PRO A 202 -6.77 8.96 31.98
C PRO A 202 -6.60 9.43 30.54
N LEU A 203 -7.06 8.61 29.61
CA LEU A 203 -7.22 9.00 28.22
C LEU A 203 -8.15 10.23 28.14
N GLY A 204 -7.84 11.19 27.26
CA GLY A 204 -8.70 12.35 27.09
C GLY A 204 -10.12 11.94 26.71
N SER A 205 -11.14 12.68 27.16
CA SER A 205 -12.55 12.40 26.85
C SER A 205 -12.81 12.21 25.35
N GLU A 206 -12.12 12.99 24.50
CA GLU A 206 -12.18 12.88 23.04
C GLU A 206 -11.62 11.54 22.50
N ASP A 207 -10.50 11.08 23.05
CA ASP A 207 -9.81 9.87 22.62
C ASP A 207 -10.59 8.61 23.03
N GLY A 208 -11.23 8.63 24.21
CA GLY A 208 -12.15 7.56 24.63
C GLY A 208 -13.34 7.43 23.68
N VAL A 209 -13.88 8.54 23.17
CA VAL A 209 -14.93 8.50 22.15
C VAL A 209 -14.40 7.86 20.86
N ILE A 210 -13.18 8.20 20.42
CA ILE A 210 -12.59 7.60 19.21
C ILE A 210 -12.43 6.09 19.38
N VAL A 211 -11.90 5.63 20.51
CA VAL A 211 -11.75 4.21 20.84
C VAL A 211 -13.10 3.48 20.72
N ASN A 212 -14.16 3.99 21.36
CA ASN A 212 -15.49 3.40 21.29
C ASN A 212 -16.06 3.34 19.85
N LEU A 213 -15.84 4.38 19.05
CA LEU A 213 -16.30 4.42 17.66
C LEU A 213 -15.53 3.40 16.79
N VAL A 214 -14.23 3.24 17.02
CA VAL A 214 -13.42 2.23 16.33
C VAL A 214 -13.82 0.81 16.75
N GLU A 215 -14.04 0.58 18.04
CA GLU A 215 -14.51 -0.71 18.55
C GLU A 215 -15.87 -1.09 17.91
N ALA A 216 -16.81 -0.14 17.85
CA ALA A 216 -18.10 -0.33 17.18
C ALA A 216 -17.93 -0.65 15.69
N PHE A 217 -17.01 0.04 15.01
CA PHE A 217 -16.68 -0.21 13.61
C PHE A 217 -16.14 -1.63 13.39
N PHE A 218 -15.14 -2.07 14.18
CA PHE A 218 -14.58 -3.42 14.07
C PHE A 218 -15.59 -4.51 14.43
N THR A 219 -16.44 -4.27 15.44
CA THR A 219 -17.50 -5.21 15.84
C THR A 219 -18.53 -5.39 14.74
N CYS A 220 -18.98 -4.29 14.12
CA CYS A 220 -19.91 -4.32 13.00
C CYS A 220 -19.35 -5.12 11.82
N LEU A 221 -18.10 -4.84 11.43
CA LEU A 221 -17.42 -5.57 10.34
C LEU A 221 -17.23 -7.05 10.66
N THR A 222 -16.90 -7.39 11.90
CA THR A 222 -16.75 -8.79 12.31
C THR A 222 -18.08 -9.53 12.18
N HIS A 223 -19.17 -8.92 12.64
CA HIS A 223 -20.51 -9.48 12.49
C HIS A 223 -20.88 -9.67 11.01
N GLN A 224 -20.64 -8.66 10.17
CA GLN A 224 -20.87 -8.76 8.73
C GLN A 224 -20.04 -9.89 8.08
N ALA A 225 -18.75 -10.00 8.43
CA ALA A 225 -17.88 -11.05 7.91
C ALA A 225 -18.36 -12.46 8.29
N VAL A 226 -18.82 -12.65 9.54
CA VAL A 226 -19.39 -13.92 10.01
C VAL A 226 -20.68 -14.25 9.27
N CYS A 227 -21.59 -13.27 9.12
CA CYS A 227 -22.82 -13.46 8.35
C CYS A 227 -22.54 -13.86 6.90
N VAL A 228 -21.59 -13.20 6.25
CA VAL A 228 -21.19 -13.51 4.87
C VAL A 228 -20.57 -14.91 4.78
N GLY A 229 -19.69 -15.29 5.72
CA GLY A 229 -19.12 -16.64 5.77
C GLY A 229 -20.19 -17.72 5.96
N HIS A 230 -21.20 -17.46 6.80
CA HIS A 230 -22.31 -18.39 7.02
C HIS A 230 -23.19 -18.54 5.77
N LEU A 231 -23.47 -17.44 5.05
CA LEU A 231 -24.28 -17.44 3.83
C LEU A 231 -23.56 -18.08 2.63
N THR A 232 -22.24 -17.96 2.56
CA THR A 232 -21.44 -18.46 1.42
C THR A 232 -20.88 -19.85 1.64
N GLY A 233 -20.99 -20.42 2.85
CA GLY A 233 -20.39 -21.71 3.22
C GLY A 233 -18.86 -21.68 3.27
N VAL A 234 -18.23 -20.52 3.07
CA VAL A 234 -16.78 -20.34 3.13
C VAL A 234 -16.42 -20.01 4.57
N THR A 235 -15.70 -20.93 5.22
CA THR A 235 -15.23 -20.73 6.58
C THR A 235 -14.02 -19.79 6.58
N ILE A 236 -14.26 -18.54 6.98
CA ILE A 236 -13.22 -17.52 7.13
C ILE A 236 -12.51 -17.77 8.48
N TYR A 237 -11.44 -18.58 8.48
CA TYR A 237 -10.58 -18.81 9.65
C TYR A 237 -9.37 -17.89 9.69
#